data_AF-A0A820GVU7-F1
#
_entry.id   AF-A0A820GVU7-F1
#
_cell.length_a   1.000
_cell.length_b   1.000
_cell.length_c   1.000
_cell.angle_alpha   90.00
_cell.angle_beta   90.00
_cell.angle_gamma   90.00
#
_symmetry.space_group_name_H-M   'P 1'
#
loop_
_entity.id
_entity.type
_entity.pdbx_description
1 polymer ?
#
loop_
_entity_poly.entity_id
_entity_poly.type
_entity_poly.pdbx_seq_one_letter_code
_entity_poly.pdbx_strand_id
1 'polypeptide(L)'
;MTTVEFGGGPTLEACQQFANLKDGSEIPKYTGHIHQLRFRQGHTYGEETHILSKEFPHLIKRSKSDAIVKYDQPDPYVTRDFPDGLIPGYTGYVPQRKYQHGNRYRIETDACVTGTQAAYARGRQQIQELQLSHSFYFDKAHQ
;
A
#
# COMPACT_ATOMS: atom_id res chain seq x y z
N MET A 1 -31.63 -38.09 1.27
CA MET A 1 -30.17 -38.18 1.23
C MET A 1 -29.65 -36.96 0.48
N THR A 2 -29.33 -35.86 1.17
CA THR A 2 -28.71 -34.68 0.56
C THR A 2 -27.22 -34.73 0.85
N THR A 3 -26.44 -35.01 -0.20
CA THR A 3 -24.98 -35.01 -0.18
C THR A 3 -24.49 -33.58 -0.03
N VAL A 4 -24.05 -33.22 1.18
CA VAL A 4 -23.42 -31.93 1.45
C VAL A 4 -21.94 -32.07 1.07
N GLU A 5 -21.58 -31.58 -0.12
CA GLU A 5 -20.19 -31.50 -0.58
C GLU A 5 -19.42 -30.54 0.35
N PHE A 6 -18.50 -31.11 1.12
CA PHE A 6 -17.66 -30.41 2.10
C PHE A 6 -16.55 -29.65 1.38
N GLY A 7 -16.66 -28.33 1.25
CA GLY A 7 -15.54 -27.49 0.79
C GLY A 7 -15.85 -26.31 -0.15
N GLY A 8 -17.11 -26.04 -0.47
CA GLY A 8 -17.50 -24.83 -1.20
C GLY A 8 -18.05 -23.78 -0.23
N GLY A 9 -17.47 -22.58 -0.19
CA GLY A 9 -18.13 -21.43 0.44
C GLY A 9 -19.52 -21.19 -0.19
N PRO A 10 -20.36 -20.33 0.42
CA PRO A 10 -21.72 -20.09 -0.08
C PRO A 10 -21.70 -19.76 -1.57
N THR A 11 -22.57 -20.43 -2.34
CA THR A 11 -22.68 -20.23 -3.79
C THR A 11 -23.00 -18.77 -4.12
N LEU A 12 -22.68 -18.34 -5.34
CA LEU A 12 -22.94 -16.98 -5.81
C LEU A 12 -24.44 -16.66 -5.67
N GLU A 13 -25.31 -17.60 -6.07
CA GLU A 13 -26.76 -17.47 -5.90
C GLU A 13 -27.20 -17.39 -4.44
N ALA A 14 -26.63 -18.21 -3.54
CA ALA A 14 -26.96 -18.15 -2.12
C ALA A 14 -26.54 -16.82 -1.48
N CYS A 15 -25.40 -16.26 -1.89
CA CYS A 15 -24.95 -14.94 -1.46
C CYS A 15 -25.86 -13.82 -1.96
N GLN A 16 -26.36 -13.91 -3.21
CA GLN A 16 -27.32 -12.94 -3.76
C GLN A 16 -28.67 -13.00 -3.03
N GLN A 17 -29.17 -14.21 -2.79
CA GLN A 17 -30.42 -14.44 -2.06
C GLN A 17 -30.32 -13.95 -0.62
N PHE A 18 -29.24 -14.27 0.09
CA PHE A 18 -29.01 -13.81 1.46
C PHE A 18 -29.05 -12.28 1.58
N ALA A 19 -28.41 -11.59 0.63
CA ALA A 19 -28.36 -10.12 0.64
C ALA A 19 -29.56 -9.47 -0.09
N ASN A 20 -30.57 -10.25 -0.50
CA ASN A 20 -31.79 -9.78 -1.17
C ASN A 20 -31.51 -8.90 -2.41
N LEU A 21 -30.50 -9.28 -3.21
CA LEU A 21 -30.13 -8.52 -4.40
C LEU A 21 -31.16 -8.72 -5.53
N LYS A 22 -31.43 -7.64 -6.28
CA LYS A 22 -32.23 -7.72 -7.51
C LYS A 22 -31.47 -8.49 -8.58
N ASP A 23 -32.22 -9.14 -9.45
CA ASP A 23 -31.65 -9.98 -10.50
C ASP A 23 -30.71 -9.18 -11.42
N GLY A 24 -29.54 -9.76 -11.70
CA GLY A 24 -28.44 -9.11 -12.42
C GLY A 24 -27.56 -8.15 -11.60
N SER A 25 -27.84 -7.91 -10.30
CA SER A 25 -26.95 -7.11 -9.45
C SER A 25 -25.71 -7.93 -9.07
N GLU A 26 -24.53 -7.34 -9.25
CA GLU A 26 -23.27 -8.01 -8.90
C GLU A 26 -23.13 -8.12 -7.37
N ILE A 27 -22.71 -9.29 -6.89
CA ILE A 27 -22.39 -9.48 -5.48
C ILE A 27 -21.22 -8.56 -5.14
N PRO A 28 -21.24 -7.89 -3.97
CA PRO A 28 -20.09 -7.15 -3.46
C PRO A 28 -18.86 -8.05 -3.22
N LYS A 29 -18.16 -8.45 -4.28
CA LYS A 29 -16.71 -8.75 -4.26
C LYS A 29 -15.89 -7.49 -4.53
N TYR A 30 -16.57 -6.37 -4.79
CA TYR A 30 -15.97 -5.08 -5.07
C TYR A 30 -15.46 -4.42 -3.78
N THR A 31 -14.15 -4.48 -3.56
CA THR A 31 -13.41 -3.85 -2.45
C THR A 31 -12.99 -2.41 -2.75
N GLY A 32 -13.65 -1.74 -3.70
CA GLY A 32 -13.20 -0.47 -4.27
C GLY A 32 -14.12 0.71 -3.95
N HIS A 33 -13.53 1.91 -3.99
CA HIS A 33 -14.25 3.18 -4.00
C HIS A 33 -14.99 3.35 -5.34
N ILE A 34 -16.32 3.51 -5.29
CA ILE A 34 -17.12 3.86 -6.47
C ILE A 34 -17.32 5.37 -6.48
N HIS A 35 -16.72 6.03 -7.46
CA HIS A 35 -16.95 7.45 -7.69
C HIS A 35 -18.44 7.68 -7.91
N GLN A 36 -18.99 8.69 -7.23
CA GLN A 36 -20.40 9.10 -7.19
C GLN A 36 -21.34 8.41 -6.20
N LEU A 37 -20.97 7.25 -5.62
CA LEU A 37 -21.82 6.57 -4.63
C LEU A 37 -22.17 7.48 -3.43
N ARG A 38 -21.24 8.35 -3.00
CA ARG A 38 -21.45 9.31 -1.90
C ARG A 38 -22.55 10.35 -2.14
N PHE A 39 -22.94 10.55 -3.40
CA PHE A 39 -23.97 11.51 -3.80
C PHE A 39 -25.33 10.86 -4.03
N ARG A 40 -25.45 9.56 -3.78
CA ARG A 40 -26.69 8.79 -3.92
C ARG A 40 -27.14 8.26 -2.57
N GLN A 41 -28.45 8.30 -2.34
CA GLN A 41 -29.09 7.89 -1.09
C GLN A 41 -30.44 7.25 -1.41
N GLY A 42 -30.89 6.33 -0.56
CA GLY A 42 -32.23 5.72 -0.67
C GLY A 42 -32.26 4.32 -1.30
N HIS A 43 -31.13 3.84 -1.83
CA HIS A 43 -31.00 2.50 -2.40
C HIS A 43 -29.95 1.66 -1.65
N THR A 44 -30.04 0.33 -1.76
CA THR A 44 -29.03 -0.55 -1.17
C THR A 44 -27.72 -0.44 -1.93
N TYR A 45 -26.61 -0.74 -1.25
CA TYR A 45 -25.28 -0.71 -1.86
C TYR A 45 -25.24 -1.50 -3.18
N GLY A 46 -25.72 -2.75 -3.18
CA GLY A 46 -25.73 -3.61 -4.37
C GLY A 46 -26.51 -3.01 -5.55
N GLU A 47 -27.65 -2.38 -5.27
CA GLU A 47 -28.46 -1.73 -6.29
C GLU A 47 -27.78 -0.49 -6.88
N GLU A 48 -27.23 0.39 -6.04
CA GLU A 48 -26.51 1.58 -6.53
C GLU A 48 -25.26 1.21 -7.30
N THR A 49 -24.51 0.22 -6.82
CA THR A 49 -23.32 -0.25 -7.53
C THR A 49 -23.68 -0.80 -8.91
N HIS A 50 -24.83 -1.47 -9.05
CA HIS A 50 -25.31 -1.99 -10.33
C HIS A 50 -25.73 -0.88 -11.29
N ILE A 51 -26.48 0.12 -10.80
CA ILE A 51 -26.90 1.27 -11.60
C ILE A 51 -25.68 2.06 -12.06
N LEU A 52 -24.75 2.36 -11.15
CA LEU A 52 -23.51 3.08 -11.46
C LEU A 52 -22.63 2.32 -12.46
N SER A 53 -22.60 0.99 -12.40
CA SER A 53 -21.88 0.14 -13.37
C SER A 53 -22.40 0.31 -14.79
N LYS A 54 -23.72 0.43 -14.94
CA LYS A 54 -24.37 0.63 -16.23
C LYS A 54 -24.22 2.06 -16.74
N GLU A 55 -24.35 3.05 -15.86
CA GLU A 55 -24.34 4.47 -16.20
C GLU A 55 -22.92 4.98 -16.48
N PHE A 56 -21.94 4.50 -15.70
CA PHE A 56 -20.54 4.89 -15.82
C PHE A 56 -19.65 3.66 -16.03
N PRO A 57 -19.76 2.96 -17.17
CA PRO A 57 -19.00 1.75 -17.43
C PRO A 57 -17.48 1.97 -17.41
N HIS A 58 -17.02 3.21 -17.67
CA HIS A 58 -15.61 3.61 -17.62
C HIS A 58 -15.09 3.83 -16.19
N LEU A 59 -15.95 4.06 -15.20
CA LEU A 59 -15.54 4.23 -13.80
C LEU A 59 -15.41 2.90 -13.06
N ILE A 60 -16.08 1.85 -13.55
CA ILE A 60 -16.11 0.53 -12.92
C ILE A 60 -15.18 -0.45 -13.64
N LYS A 61 -15.10 -0.38 -14.98
CA LYS A 61 -14.14 -1.17 -15.74
C LYS A 61 -12.76 -0.53 -15.57
N ARG A 62 -11.97 -1.04 -14.62
CA ARG A 62 -10.52 -0.89 -14.67
C ARG A 62 -10.12 -1.23 -16.10
N SER A 63 -9.49 -0.29 -16.79
CA SER A 63 -9.00 -0.56 -18.12
C SER A 63 -8.08 -1.78 -18.00
N LYS A 64 -8.28 -2.80 -18.85
CA LYS A 64 -7.32 -3.94 -18.93
C LYS A 64 -5.90 -3.43 -19.22
N SER A 65 -5.78 -2.19 -19.71
CA SER A 65 -4.55 -1.45 -19.99
C SER A 65 -3.89 -0.78 -18.79
N ASP A 66 -4.51 -0.77 -17.61
CA ASP A 66 -3.72 -0.64 -16.38
C ASP A 66 -3.09 -2.01 -16.16
N ALA A 67 -2.11 -2.31 -17.02
CA ALA A 67 -1.03 -3.20 -16.68
C ALA A 67 -0.65 -2.77 -15.27
N ILE A 68 -1.06 -3.56 -14.27
CA ILE A 68 -0.37 -3.58 -13.00
C ILE A 68 1.06 -3.69 -13.46
N VAL A 69 1.83 -2.61 -13.32
CA VAL A 69 3.28 -2.68 -13.42
C VAL A 69 3.62 -3.59 -12.26
N LYS A 70 3.54 -4.89 -12.54
CA LYS A 70 4.17 -5.94 -11.79
C LYS A 70 5.62 -5.62 -12.09
N TYR A 71 6.19 -4.76 -11.27
CA TYR A 71 7.58 -4.98 -10.96
C TYR A 71 7.63 -6.46 -10.58
N ASP A 72 8.40 -7.25 -11.34
CA ASP A 72 8.83 -8.59 -10.96
C ASP A 72 9.66 -8.44 -9.68
N GLN A 73 9.00 -8.05 -8.61
CA GLN A 73 9.56 -8.01 -7.28
C GLN A 73 9.20 -9.35 -6.67
N PRO A 74 10.22 -10.11 -6.26
CA PRO A 74 9.97 -11.35 -5.56
C PRO A 74 9.18 -11.04 -4.28
N ASP A 75 8.30 -11.96 -3.91
CA ASP A 75 7.44 -11.80 -2.74
C ASP A 75 8.31 -11.46 -1.51
N PRO A 76 8.15 -10.27 -0.90
CA PRO A 76 8.98 -9.84 0.22
C PRO A 76 8.90 -10.79 1.42
N TYR A 77 7.83 -11.58 1.55
CA TYR A 77 7.71 -12.60 2.60
C TYR A 77 8.48 -13.89 2.29
N VAL A 78 8.74 -14.17 1.00
CA VAL A 78 9.51 -15.33 0.55
C VAL A 78 11.01 -15.01 0.57
N THR A 79 11.42 -13.85 0.10
CA THR A 79 12.85 -13.48 0.02
C THR A 79 13.39 -12.89 1.32
N ARG A 80 12.53 -12.35 2.18
CA ARG A 80 12.91 -11.62 3.41
C ARG A 80 13.90 -10.47 3.19
N ASP A 81 13.91 -9.90 1.99
CA ASP A 81 14.66 -8.68 1.66
C ASP A 81 13.93 -7.46 2.23
N PHE A 82 13.92 -7.36 3.55
CA PHE A 82 13.58 -6.13 4.25
C PHE A 82 14.85 -5.28 4.33
N PRO A 83 14.75 -3.94 4.19
CA PRO A 83 15.92 -3.11 4.39
C PRO A 83 16.46 -3.35 5.80
N ASP A 84 17.78 -3.51 5.90
CA ASP A 84 18.44 -3.85 7.15
C ASP A 84 17.99 -2.94 8.30
N GLY A 85 17.45 -3.56 9.35
CA GLY A 85 16.96 -2.89 10.55
C GLY A 85 15.45 -2.61 10.62
N LEU A 86 14.67 -2.89 9.57
CA LEU A 86 13.20 -2.81 9.63
C LEU A 86 12.58 -4.16 10.01
N ILE A 87 11.70 -4.12 11.01
CA ILE A 87 10.92 -5.28 11.41
C ILE A 87 9.84 -5.54 10.34
N PRO A 88 9.66 -6.78 9.86
CA PRO A 88 8.55 -7.13 8.97
C PRO A 88 7.21 -6.70 9.58
N GLY A 89 6.37 -6.03 8.79
CA GLY A 89 5.09 -5.50 9.28
C GLY A 89 5.20 -4.21 10.09
N TYR A 90 6.38 -3.58 10.15
CA TYR A 90 6.54 -2.25 10.73
C TYR A 90 5.72 -1.21 9.95
N THR A 91 4.67 -0.71 10.58
CA THR A 91 3.77 0.35 10.08
C THR A 91 4.06 1.71 10.73
N GLY A 92 5.12 1.79 11.54
CA GLY A 92 5.50 2.98 12.29
C GLY A 92 6.11 4.09 11.44
N TYR A 93 6.75 5.05 12.11
CA TYR A 93 7.32 6.22 11.47
C TYR A 93 8.54 5.87 10.60
N VAL A 94 8.51 6.33 9.35
CA VAL A 94 9.64 6.31 8.41
C VAL A 94 10.05 7.76 8.15
N PRO A 95 11.30 8.17 8.42
CA PRO A 95 11.71 9.55 8.22
C PRO A 95 11.63 9.95 6.75
N GLN A 96 11.31 11.21 6.45
CA GLN A 96 11.13 11.77 5.10
C GLN A 96 9.95 11.21 4.27
N ARG A 97 9.38 10.05 4.63
CA ARG A 97 8.29 9.39 3.88
C ARG A 97 7.01 10.23 3.76
N LYS A 98 6.72 11.10 4.74
CA LYS A 98 5.53 11.98 4.69
C LYS A 98 5.56 13.01 3.54
N TYR A 99 6.71 13.19 2.91
CA TYR A 99 6.90 14.08 1.76
C TYR A 99 6.99 13.33 0.43
N GLN A 100 6.97 12.00 0.45
CA GLN A 100 7.04 11.15 -0.74
C GLN A 100 5.64 10.63 -1.08
N HIS A 101 5.26 10.76 -2.36
CA HIS A 101 3.97 10.33 -2.88
C HIS A 101 4.10 9.81 -4.31
N GLY A 102 3.15 8.98 -4.73
CA GLY A 102 3.01 8.54 -6.12
C GLY A 102 3.68 7.19 -6.43
N ASN A 103 4.42 6.60 -5.48
CA ASN A 103 4.98 5.27 -5.62
C ASN A 103 4.40 4.28 -4.60
N ARG A 104 4.74 3.00 -4.72
CA ARG A 104 4.36 1.99 -3.73
C ARG A 104 5.09 2.26 -2.42
N TYR A 105 4.41 2.01 -1.30
CA TYR A 105 4.94 2.23 0.04
C TYR A 105 6.35 1.65 0.25
N ARG A 106 6.60 0.42 -0.23
CA ARG A 106 7.92 -0.23 -0.13
C ARG A 106 9.02 0.60 -0.80
N ILE A 107 8.80 1.01 -2.06
CA ILE A 107 9.80 1.77 -2.85
C ILE A 107 10.15 3.09 -2.15
N GLU A 108 9.14 3.83 -1.72
CA GLU A 108 9.34 5.11 -1.03
C GLU A 108 10.04 4.91 0.31
N THR A 109 9.69 3.83 1.04
CA THR A 109 10.30 3.49 2.33
C THR A 109 11.78 3.14 2.14
N ASP A 110 12.11 2.29 1.17
CA ASP A 110 13.49 1.86 0.90
C ASP A 110 14.37 3.07 0.52
N ALA A 111 13.86 3.96 -0.34
CA ALA A 111 14.54 5.20 -0.71
C ALA A 111 14.74 6.14 0.49
N CYS A 112 13.69 6.33 1.30
CA CYS A 112 13.75 7.17 2.50
C CYS A 112 14.77 6.64 3.52
N VAL A 113 14.72 5.34 3.81
CA VAL A 113 15.60 4.68 4.77
C VAL A 113 17.05 4.81 4.31
N THR A 114 17.33 4.48 3.05
CA THR A 114 18.67 4.63 2.46
C THR A 114 19.16 6.07 2.54
N GLY A 115 18.32 7.04 2.17
CA GLY A 115 18.67 8.47 2.22
C GLY A 115 18.94 8.96 3.64
N THR A 116 18.17 8.49 4.62
CA THR A 116 18.34 8.87 6.03
C THR A 116 19.62 8.28 6.62
N GLN A 117 19.90 7.00 6.37
CA GLN A 117 21.14 6.34 6.78
C GLN A 117 22.36 7.08 6.23
N ALA A 118 22.34 7.43 4.93
CA ALA A 118 23.41 8.20 4.30
C ALA A 118 23.58 9.59 4.94
N ALA A 119 22.50 10.29 5.27
CA ALA A 119 22.55 11.59 5.95
C ALA A 119 23.18 11.48 7.35
N TYR A 120 22.79 10.47 8.13
CA TYR A 120 23.39 10.21 9.44
C TYR A 120 24.88 9.87 9.36
N ALA A 121 25.28 9.06 8.37
CA ALA A 121 26.68 8.71 8.15
C ALA A 121 27.52 9.94 7.82
N ARG A 122 27.03 10.81 6.93
CA ARG A 122 27.69 12.08 6.60
C ARG A 122 27.82 13.00 7.81
N GLY A 123 26.75 13.17 8.60
CA GLY A 123 26.79 13.99 9.81
C GLY A 123 27.81 13.46 10.84
N ARG A 124 27.91 12.14 10.99
CA ARG A 124 28.89 11.50 11.87
C ARG A 124 30.33 11.78 11.42
N GLN A 125 30.61 11.69 10.12
CA GLN A 125 31.93 11.99 9.55
C GLN A 125 32.31 13.45 9.78
N GLN A 126 31.39 14.39 9.54
CA GLN A 126 31.64 15.82 9.78
C GLN A 126 31.97 16.12 11.24
N ILE A 127 31.24 15.52 12.19
CA ILE A 127 31.53 15.68 13.63
C ILE A 127 32.92 15.13 13.95
N GLN A 128 33.29 13.99 13.40
CA GLN A 128 34.62 13.40 13.61
C GLN A 128 35.74 14.29 13.05
N GLU A 129 35.56 14.86 11.87
CA GLU A 129 36.50 15.81 11.26
C GLU A 129 36.64 17.09 12.09
N LEU A 130 35.52 17.62 12.61
CA LEU A 130 35.53 18.78 13.50
C LEU A 130 36.27 18.48 14.81
N GLN A 131 36.09 17.28 15.38
CA GLN A 131 36.81 16.87 16.58
C GLN A 131 38.33 16.76 16.34
N LEU A 132 38.74 16.15 15.23
CA LEU A 132 40.15 16.01 14.85
C LEU A 132 40.82 17.36 14.59
N SER A 133 40.13 18.26 13.89
CA SER A 133 40.64 19.61 13.66
C SER A 133 40.73 20.39 14.98
N HIS A 134 39.72 20.31 15.84
CA HIS A 134 39.75 20.93 17.16
C HIS A 134 40.94 20.45 18.00
N SER A 135 41.19 19.13 18.10
CA SER A 135 42.35 18.62 18.82
C SER A 135 43.67 19.10 18.21
N PHE A 136 43.78 19.09 16.88
CA PHE A 136 44.98 19.55 16.18
C PHE A 136 45.32 21.02 16.46
N TYR A 137 44.32 21.91 16.43
CA TYR A 137 44.54 23.33 16.72
C TYR A 137 44.83 23.59 18.20
N PHE A 138 44.20 22.83 19.10
CA PHE A 138 44.45 22.94 20.53
C PHE A 138 45.89 22.57 20.88
N ASP A 139 46.40 21.44 20.37
CA ASP A 139 47.78 21.00 20.59
C ASP A 139 48.82 22.01 20.06
N LYS A 140 48.54 22.65 18.93
CA LYS A 140 49.40 23.68 18.33
C LYS A 140 49.49 24.97 19.15
N ALA A 141 48.45 25.30 19.93
CA ALA A 141 48.42 26.51 20.75
C ALA A 141 49.21 26.37 22.06
N HIS A 142 49.57 25.14 22.44
CA HIS A 142 50.28 24.82 23.67
C HIS A 142 51.78 24.46 23.45
N GLN A 143 52.29 24.62 22.23
CA GLN A 143 53.72 24.59 21.89
C GLN A 143 54.29 26.01 21.78
#